data_AF-A0A2G5INL7-F1
#
_entry.id   AF-A0A2G5INL7-F1
#
_cell.length_a   1.000
_cell.length_b   1.000
_cell.length_c   1.000
_cell.angle_alpha   90.00
_cell.angle_beta   90.00
_cell.angle_gamma   90.00
#
_symmetry.space_group_name_H-M   'P 1'
#
loop_
_entity.id
_entity.type
_entity.pdbx_description
1 polymer ?
#
loop_
_entity_poly.entity_id
_entity_poly.type
_entity_poly.pdbx_seq_one_letter_code
_entity_poly.pdbx_strand_id
1 'polypeptide(L)'
;MRTPVYELHIRPMFRATDRDHMGVAFDLWTYEDVVAHADQILDRLGADMPPVSLGGPWPQEWIDLFRRWKDSGLKRLEFGTAQFTVTRSASEVTVKATGTFPAAGFTGWLQLESETDTAKTYVLYFEPPDAPTAGTAEEFEFKEQYSPSDNRAVFIHDSTGITQP
;
A
#
# COMPACT_ATOMS: atom_id res chain seq x y z
N MET A 1 -3.93 7.31 19.35
CA MET A 1 -4.62 6.82 18.13
C MET A 1 -3.55 6.60 17.08
N ARG A 2 -3.62 5.52 16.30
CA ARG A 2 -2.65 5.23 15.24
C ARG A 2 -2.70 6.30 14.15
N THR A 3 -1.55 6.67 13.60
CA THR A 3 -1.48 7.56 12.45
C THR A 3 -2.05 6.85 11.21
N PRO A 4 -3.07 7.42 10.52
CA PRO A 4 -3.58 6.83 9.30
C PRO A 4 -2.47 6.71 8.25
N VAL A 5 -2.57 5.70 7.38
CA VAL A 5 -1.57 5.39 6.34
C VAL A 5 -2.27 5.39 4.99
N TYR A 6 -1.69 6.06 3.99
CA TYR A 6 -2.32 6.27 2.69
C TYR A 6 -2.81 4.98 2.04
N GLU A 7 -1.92 4.02 1.79
CA GLU A 7 -2.21 2.78 1.06
C GLU A 7 -3.25 1.91 1.76
N LEU A 8 -3.27 1.93 3.09
CA LEU A 8 -4.14 1.08 3.92
C LEU A 8 -5.50 1.73 4.22
N HIS A 9 -5.52 3.04 4.42
CA HIS A 9 -6.67 3.73 5.00
C HIS A 9 -7.27 4.80 4.09
N ILE A 10 -6.49 5.42 3.20
CA ILE A 10 -6.94 6.54 2.38
C ILE A 10 -7.26 6.09 0.95
N ARG A 11 -6.31 5.45 0.27
CA ARG A 11 -6.48 4.97 -1.09
C ARG A 11 -7.74 4.10 -1.27
N PRO A 12 -8.08 3.17 -0.35
CA PRO A 12 -9.29 2.36 -0.50
C PRO A 12 -10.62 3.13 -0.39
N MET A 13 -10.61 4.34 0.19
CA MET A 13 -11.82 5.18 0.28
C MET A 13 -12.16 5.82 -1.07
N PHE A 14 -11.18 6.00 -1.96
CA PHE A 14 -11.42 6.43 -3.33
C PHE A 14 -11.85 5.23 -4.19
N ARG A 15 -13.08 5.25 -4.67
CA ARG A 15 -13.59 4.16 -5.53
C ARG A 15 -13.01 4.28 -6.93
N ALA A 16 -13.03 3.17 -7.67
CA ALA A 16 -12.63 3.17 -9.08
C ALA A 16 -13.42 4.24 -9.88
N THR A 17 -14.72 4.36 -9.65
CA THR A 17 -15.55 5.40 -10.26
C THR A 17 -15.12 6.81 -9.89
N ASP A 18 -14.69 7.06 -8.64
CA ASP A 18 -14.23 8.40 -8.24
C ASP A 18 -12.93 8.75 -8.99
N ARG A 19 -12.01 7.78 -9.09
CA ARG A 19 -10.77 7.90 -9.85
C ARG A 19 -11.04 8.17 -11.33
N ASP A 20 -11.95 7.43 -11.95
CA ASP A 20 -12.28 7.59 -13.37
C ASP A 20 -12.81 9.01 -13.69
N HIS A 21 -13.66 9.56 -12.82
CA HIS A 21 -14.17 10.93 -12.99
C HIS A 21 -13.09 12.00 -12.80
N MET A 22 -12.14 11.75 -11.90
CA MET A 22 -11.05 12.68 -11.60
C MET A 22 -9.86 12.55 -12.53
N GLY A 23 -9.76 11.48 -13.33
CA GLY A 23 -8.60 11.19 -14.18
C GLY A 23 -8.24 12.27 -15.21
N VAL A 24 -9.12 13.24 -15.46
CA VAL A 24 -8.82 14.44 -16.28
C VAL A 24 -8.06 15.53 -15.52
N ALA A 25 -8.09 15.52 -14.19
CA ALA A 25 -7.45 16.49 -13.32
C ALA A 25 -6.20 15.89 -12.66
N PHE A 26 -6.33 14.76 -11.95
CA PHE A 26 -5.24 14.03 -11.29
C PHE A 26 -5.72 12.63 -10.86
N ASP A 27 -4.78 11.75 -10.51
CA ASP A 27 -5.10 10.37 -10.13
C ASP A 27 -5.31 10.21 -8.62
N LEU A 28 -6.54 9.90 -8.22
CA LEU A 28 -6.91 9.67 -6.81
C LEU A 28 -6.26 8.42 -6.17
N TRP A 29 -5.62 7.56 -6.96
CA TRP A 29 -4.88 6.39 -6.47
C TRP A 29 -3.35 6.57 -6.48
N THR A 30 -2.87 7.75 -6.89
CA THR A 30 -1.46 8.11 -6.80
C THR A 30 -1.24 8.93 -5.53
N TYR A 31 -0.30 8.49 -4.69
CA TYR A 31 0.01 9.18 -3.43
C TYR A 31 0.40 10.64 -3.69
N GLU A 32 1.26 10.86 -4.67
CA GLU A 32 1.82 12.16 -5.02
C GLU A 32 0.72 13.15 -5.43
N ASP A 33 -0.23 12.70 -6.25
CA ASP A 33 -1.36 13.52 -6.68
C ASP A 33 -2.31 13.83 -5.52
N VAL A 34 -2.62 12.83 -4.68
CA VAL A 34 -3.50 13.04 -3.52
C VAL A 34 -2.87 13.98 -2.49
N VAL A 35 -1.55 13.88 -2.27
CA VAL A 35 -0.81 14.81 -1.41
C VAL A 35 -0.82 16.22 -1.98
N ALA A 36 -0.52 16.38 -3.26
CA ALA A 36 -0.46 17.70 -3.91
C ALA A 36 -1.80 18.44 -3.85
N HIS A 37 -2.92 17.71 -3.81
CA HIS A 37 -4.27 18.27 -3.81
C HIS A 37 -5.02 18.05 -2.48
N ALA A 38 -4.33 17.68 -1.39
CA ALA A 38 -4.98 17.22 -0.16
C ALA A 38 -5.97 18.24 0.43
N ASP A 39 -5.62 19.53 0.45
CA ASP A 39 -6.52 20.60 0.91
C ASP A 39 -7.76 20.72 0.03
N GLN A 40 -7.57 20.77 -1.30
CA GLN A 40 -8.67 20.88 -2.25
C GLN A 40 -9.61 19.67 -2.17
N ILE A 41 -9.05 18.47 -2.03
CA ILE A 41 -9.83 17.25 -1.84
C ILE A 41 -10.66 17.36 -0.56
N LEU A 42 -10.05 17.74 0.56
CA LEU A 42 -10.74 17.85 1.85
C LEU A 42 -11.88 18.89 1.82
N ASP A 43 -11.67 20.04 1.18
CA ASP A 43 -12.69 21.07 1.00
C ASP A 43 -13.90 20.53 0.19
N ARG A 44 -13.62 19.78 -0.87
CA ARG A 44 -14.67 19.19 -1.72
C ARG A 44 -15.43 18.07 -1.05
N LEU A 45 -14.74 17.22 -0.29
CA LEU A 45 -15.35 16.15 0.51
C LEU A 45 -16.32 16.70 1.56
N GLY A 46 -16.02 17.87 2.13
CA GLY A 46 -16.90 18.55 3.08
C GLY A 46 -18.10 19.27 2.46
N ALA A 47 -18.18 19.36 1.13
CA ALA A 47 -19.20 20.10 0.42
C ALA A 47 -20.16 19.19 -0.36
N ASP A 48 -19.68 18.60 -1.45
CA ASP A 48 -20.54 17.99 -2.46
C ASP A 48 -19.93 16.79 -3.20
N MET A 49 -18.74 16.33 -2.79
CA MET A 49 -18.02 15.25 -3.47
C MET A 49 -17.85 14.01 -2.58
N PRO A 50 -17.93 12.79 -3.15
CA PRO A 50 -18.46 12.51 -4.49
C PRO A 50 -19.95 12.89 -4.62
N PRO A 51 -20.44 13.25 -5.82
CA PRO A 51 -21.83 13.68 -5.98
C PRO A 51 -22.78 12.49 -5.79
N VAL A 52 -24.01 12.76 -5.31
CA VAL A 52 -25.03 11.74 -5.00
C VAL A 52 -25.27 10.76 -6.15
N SER A 53 -25.29 11.24 -7.38
CA SER A 53 -25.50 10.41 -8.58
C SER A 53 -24.35 9.45 -8.90
N LEU A 54 -23.15 9.69 -8.37
CA LEU A 54 -21.93 8.92 -8.64
C LEU A 54 -21.38 8.27 -7.37
N GLY A 55 -22.26 8.12 -6.37
CA GLY A 55 -22.00 7.33 -5.17
C GLY A 55 -22.01 8.12 -3.86
N GLY A 56 -22.32 9.41 -3.90
CA GLY A 56 -22.67 10.21 -2.73
C GLY A 56 -21.50 10.66 -1.85
N PRO A 57 -21.78 11.67 -0.99
CA PRO A 57 -20.77 12.28 -0.14
C PRO A 57 -20.20 11.25 0.82
N TRP A 58 -18.93 11.43 1.16
CA TRP A 58 -18.30 10.59 2.18
C TRP A 58 -18.98 10.81 3.54
N PRO A 59 -19.09 9.75 4.35
CA PRO A 59 -19.55 9.91 5.72
C PRO A 59 -18.51 10.69 6.54
N GLN A 60 -18.94 11.39 7.59
CA GLN A 60 -18.09 12.33 8.34
C GLN A 60 -16.83 11.65 8.90
N GLU A 61 -16.92 10.40 9.33
CA GLU A 61 -15.78 9.65 9.86
C GLU A 61 -14.66 9.41 8.82
N TRP A 62 -14.99 9.33 7.53
CA TRP A 62 -14.01 9.21 6.44
C TRP A 62 -13.34 10.55 6.17
N ILE A 63 -14.12 11.64 6.20
CA ILE A 63 -13.60 13.01 6.07
C ILE A 63 -12.65 13.30 7.24
N ASP A 64 -13.01 12.92 8.45
CA ASP A 64 -12.17 13.08 9.64
C ASP A 64 -10.90 12.21 9.55
N LEU A 65 -11.00 11.00 8.99
CA LEU A 65 -9.84 10.13 8.75
C LEU A 65 -8.88 10.74 7.73
N PHE A 66 -9.39 11.28 6.63
CA PHE A 66 -8.60 11.98 5.62
C PHE A 66 -7.92 13.23 6.21
N ARG A 67 -8.67 14.03 6.97
CA ARG A 67 -8.13 15.21 7.68
C ARG A 67 -7.01 14.80 8.63
N ARG A 68 -7.22 13.77 9.46
CA ARG A 68 -6.18 13.27 10.37
C ARG A 68 -4.93 12.82 9.61
N TRP A 69 -5.08 12.05 8.54
CA TRP A 69 -3.94 11.62 7.72
C TRP A 69 -3.14 12.82 7.20
N LYS A 70 -3.83 13.83 6.66
CA LYS A 70 -3.23 15.07 6.19
C LYS A 70 -2.47 15.78 7.31
N ASP A 71 -3.12 16.00 8.44
CA ASP A 71 -2.57 16.79 9.54
C ASP A 71 -1.47 16.03 10.34
N SER A 72 -1.37 14.72 10.16
CA SER A 72 -0.35 13.86 10.81
C SER A 72 0.87 13.56 9.93
N GLY A 73 1.09 14.37 8.89
CA GLY A 73 2.29 14.28 8.06
C GLY A 73 2.20 13.29 6.90
N LEU A 74 0.98 12.97 6.46
CA LEU A 74 0.72 12.26 5.20
C LEU A 74 1.42 10.89 5.11
N LYS A 75 1.45 10.15 6.23
CA LYS A 75 2.13 8.86 6.34
C LYS A 75 1.74 7.89 5.22
N ARG A 76 2.72 7.20 4.65
CA ARG A 76 2.56 6.15 3.62
C ARG A 76 3.38 4.92 3.94
N LEU A 77 3.08 3.82 3.27
CA LEU A 77 3.95 2.66 3.21
C LEU A 77 5.16 2.95 2.34
N GLU A 78 6.27 2.33 2.70
CA GLU A 78 7.50 2.32 1.95
C GLU A 78 7.66 0.97 1.25
N PHE A 79 8.28 0.95 0.07
CA PHE A 79 8.72 -0.32 -0.49
C PHE A 79 9.96 -0.79 0.24
N GLY A 80 9.92 -2.02 0.73
CA GLY A 80 11.04 -2.59 1.47
C GLY A 80 12.21 -2.98 0.57
N THR A 81 13.33 -3.32 1.21
CA THR A 81 14.47 -3.97 0.57
C THR A 81 14.70 -5.30 1.27
N ALA A 82 14.83 -6.38 0.51
CA ALA A 82 15.11 -7.70 1.07
C ALA A 82 15.89 -8.57 0.09
N GLN A 83 16.39 -9.69 0.60
CA GLN A 83 16.76 -10.84 -0.23
C GLN A 83 15.53 -11.72 -0.43
N PHE A 84 15.23 -12.05 -1.68
CA PHE A 84 14.07 -12.85 -2.06
C PHE A 84 14.50 -14.24 -2.54
N THR A 85 13.73 -15.26 -2.17
CA THR A 85 13.90 -16.61 -2.71
C THR A 85 12.55 -17.21 -3.05
N VAL A 86 12.42 -17.80 -4.23
CA VAL A 86 11.24 -18.58 -4.63
C VAL A 86 11.59 -20.05 -4.67
N THR A 87 11.03 -20.82 -3.75
CA THR A 87 11.25 -22.27 -3.66
C THR A 87 10.00 -22.99 -4.15
N ARG A 88 10.15 -23.87 -5.14
CA ARG A 88 9.08 -24.72 -5.66
C ARG A 88 9.32 -26.16 -5.21
N SER A 89 8.33 -26.73 -4.53
CA SER A 89 8.35 -28.11 -4.04
C SER A 89 7.11 -28.87 -4.49
N ALA A 90 7.04 -30.17 -4.19
CA ALA A 90 5.86 -30.97 -4.48
C ALA A 90 4.64 -30.59 -3.63
N SER A 91 4.83 -29.95 -2.47
CA SER A 91 3.76 -29.58 -1.54
C SER A 91 3.32 -28.12 -1.65
N GLU A 92 4.23 -27.22 -2.04
CA GLU A 92 3.95 -25.79 -2.14
C GLU A 92 4.98 -25.03 -2.98
N VAL A 93 4.60 -23.84 -3.43
CA VAL A 93 5.53 -22.79 -3.81
C VAL A 93 5.62 -21.76 -2.68
N THR A 94 6.83 -21.43 -2.25
CA THR A 94 7.09 -20.43 -1.21
C THR A 94 7.84 -19.25 -1.80
N VAL A 95 7.32 -18.04 -1.60
CA VAL A 95 8.03 -16.78 -1.81
C VAL A 95 8.48 -16.29 -0.44
N LYS A 96 9.79 -16.16 -0.25
CA LYS A 96 10.38 -15.75 1.03
C LYS A 96 11.13 -14.44 0.85
N ALA A 97 10.95 -13.51 1.78
CA ALA A 97 11.72 -12.27 1.88
C ALA A 97 12.44 -12.23 3.24
N THR A 98 13.74 -11.95 3.22
CA THR A 98 14.58 -11.82 4.43
C THR A 98 15.44 -10.59 4.37
N GLY A 99 15.61 -9.91 5.49
CA GLY A 99 16.48 -8.73 5.56
C GLY A 99 16.47 -8.10 6.94
N THR A 100 16.89 -6.85 6.99
CA THR A 100 16.89 -6.02 8.19
C THR A 100 16.10 -4.76 7.88
N PHE A 101 15.24 -4.33 8.80
CA PHE A 101 14.48 -3.09 8.64
C PHE A 101 15.40 -1.86 8.55
N PRO A 102 14.90 -0.71 8.05
CA PRO A 102 15.68 0.53 8.02
C PRO A 102 16.04 1.07 9.41
N ALA A 103 15.14 0.89 10.38
CA ALA A 103 15.32 1.31 11.77
C ALA A 103 14.43 0.47 12.71
N ALA A 104 14.59 0.67 14.02
CA ALA A 104 13.71 0.05 15.02
C ALA A 104 12.25 0.53 14.86
N GLY A 105 11.30 -0.34 15.19
CA GLY A 105 9.87 -0.04 15.20
C GLY A 105 9.17 -0.09 13.84
N PHE A 106 9.90 -0.39 12.76
CA PHE A 106 9.27 -0.72 11.48
C PHE A 106 8.51 -2.04 11.57
N THR A 107 7.40 -2.12 10.84
CA THR A 107 6.72 -3.39 10.54
C THR A 107 6.75 -3.62 9.03
N GLY A 108 6.51 -4.84 8.59
CA GLY A 108 6.50 -5.16 7.16
C GLY A 108 5.79 -6.45 6.86
N TRP A 109 5.48 -6.65 5.58
CA TRP A 109 4.86 -7.88 5.08
C TRP A 109 5.04 -7.99 3.57
N LEU A 110 4.89 -9.21 3.07
CA LEU A 110 4.65 -9.47 1.65
C LEU A 110 3.14 -9.38 1.39
N GLN A 111 2.76 -8.82 0.26
CA GLN A 111 1.37 -8.76 -0.18
C GLN A 111 1.28 -9.12 -1.66
N LEU A 112 0.25 -9.86 -2.05
CA LEU A 112 -0.06 -10.05 -3.46
C LEU A 112 -0.62 -8.72 -4.02
N GLU A 113 0.16 -8.07 -4.88
CA GLU A 113 -0.21 -6.80 -5.52
C GLU A 113 -1.11 -7.04 -6.74
N SER A 114 -0.73 -8.01 -7.57
CA SER A 114 -1.51 -8.37 -8.75
C SER A 114 -1.38 -9.86 -9.08
N GLU A 115 -2.43 -10.38 -9.70
CA GLU A 115 -2.51 -11.75 -10.16
C GLU A 115 -3.16 -11.77 -11.55
N THR A 116 -2.47 -12.41 -12.49
CA THR A 116 -2.97 -12.69 -13.83
C THR A 116 -2.95 -14.19 -14.09
N ASP A 117 -3.40 -14.60 -15.26
CA ASP A 117 -3.34 -16.00 -15.69
C ASP A 117 -1.90 -16.53 -15.80
N THR A 118 -0.91 -15.65 -15.94
CA THR A 118 0.49 -16.02 -16.21
C THR A 118 1.47 -15.57 -15.14
N ALA A 119 1.09 -14.66 -14.25
CA ALA A 119 1.99 -14.06 -13.27
C ALA A 119 1.32 -13.73 -11.93
N LYS A 120 2.11 -13.77 -10.87
CA LYS A 120 1.84 -13.16 -9.58
C LYS A 120 2.90 -12.11 -9.30
N THR A 121 2.49 -10.90 -8.94
CA THR A 121 3.39 -9.87 -8.46
C THR A 121 3.15 -9.68 -6.98
N TYR A 122 4.17 -9.96 -6.18
CA TYR A 122 4.18 -9.65 -4.76
C TYR A 122 4.86 -8.32 -4.54
N VAL A 123 4.39 -7.54 -3.58
CA VAL A 123 5.02 -6.30 -3.14
C VAL A 123 5.51 -6.47 -1.71
N LEU A 124 6.71 -5.97 -1.43
CA LEU A 124 7.23 -5.88 -0.06
C LEU A 124 6.93 -4.49 0.49
N TYR A 125 6.04 -4.42 1.46
CA TYR A 125 5.74 -3.18 2.18
C TYR A 125 6.45 -3.13 3.52
N PHE A 126 6.98 -1.96 3.83
CA PHE A 126 7.40 -1.54 5.15
C PHE A 126 6.50 -0.39 5.63
N GLU A 127 6.06 -0.46 6.88
CA GLU A 127 5.38 0.64 7.54
C GLU A 127 6.32 1.28 8.56
N PRO A 128 6.65 2.58 8.43
CA PRO A 128 7.44 3.27 9.44
C PRO A 128 6.65 3.41 10.75
N PRO A 129 7.31 3.46 11.92
CA PRO A 129 6.63 3.73 13.18
C PRO A 129 5.98 5.12 13.18
N ASP A 130 4.94 5.31 13.99
CA ASP A 130 4.25 6.61 14.12
C ASP A 130 5.17 7.72 14.66
N ALA A 131 6.22 7.35 15.39
CA ALA A 131 7.30 8.23 15.81
C ALA A 131 8.63 7.47 15.77
N PRO A 132 9.77 8.15 15.59
CA PRO A 132 11.08 7.51 15.61
C PRO A 132 11.26 6.67 16.88
N THR A 133 11.56 5.38 16.70
CA THR A 133 11.81 4.47 17.81
C THR A 133 13.31 4.34 18.02
N ALA A 134 13.77 4.54 19.25
CA ALA A 134 15.16 4.29 19.61
C ALA A 134 15.42 2.78 19.66
N GLY A 135 16.52 2.32 19.07
CA GLY A 135 16.90 0.91 19.10
C GLY A 135 17.70 0.50 17.86
N THR A 136 18.05 -0.78 17.80
CA THR A 136 18.65 -1.42 16.62
C THR A 136 17.57 -1.86 15.66
N ALA A 137 17.84 -1.77 14.37
CA ALA A 137 16.96 -2.35 13.36
C ALA A 137 16.84 -3.87 13.55
N GLU A 138 15.62 -4.38 13.40
CA GLU A 138 15.31 -5.79 13.60
C GLU A 138 15.43 -6.56 12.27
N GLU A 139 15.85 -7.82 12.36
CA GLU A 139 15.78 -8.75 11.23
C GLU A 139 14.34 -9.21 11.02
N PHE A 140 13.97 -9.48 9.77
CA PHE A 140 12.66 -10.00 9.42
C PHE A 140 12.75 -11.20 8.48
N GLU A 141 11.71 -12.03 8.55
CA GLU A 141 11.45 -13.12 7.62
C GLU A 141 9.94 -13.15 7.30
N PHE A 142 9.60 -12.88 6.04
CA PHE A 142 8.22 -12.99 5.53
C PHE A 142 8.12 -14.13 4.52
N LYS A 143 6.96 -14.77 4.48
CA LYS A 143 6.71 -15.93 3.61
C LYS A 143 5.28 -15.91 3.11
N GLU A 144 5.14 -16.13 1.81
CA GLU A 144 3.87 -16.38 1.13
C GLU A 144 3.91 -17.78 0.53
N GLN A 145 2.83 -18.54 0.69
CA GLN A 145 2.74 -19.94 0.26
C GLN A 145 1.49 -20.15 -0.58
N TYR A 146 1.63 -20.85 -1.70
CA TYR A 146 0.51 -21.18 -2.57
C TYR A 146 0.71 -22.53 -3.25
N SER A 147 -0.33 -22.95 -3.99
CA SER A 147 -0.44 -24.29 -4.56
C SER A 147 0.83 -24.71 -5.32
N PRO A 148 1.33 -25.94 -5.12
CA PRO A 148 2.46 -26.47 -5.89
C PRO A 148 2.13 -26.61 -7.38
N SER A 149 0.84 -26.66 -7.75
CA SER A 149 0.40 -26.70 -9.14
C SER A 149 0.43 -25.34 -9.85
N ASP A 150 0.67 -24.25 -9.11
CA ASP A 150 0.71 -22.91 -9.67
C ASP A 150 2.08 -22.66 -10.33
N ASN A 151 2.09 -22.70 -11.66
CA ASN A 151 3.27 -22.55 -12.50
C ASN A 151 3.49 -21.11 -12.99
N ARG A 152 2.71 -20.13 -12.51
CA ARG A 152 2.83 -18.74 -12.93
C ARG A 152 4.18 -18.14 -12.57
N ALA A 153 4.64 -17.19 -13.37
CA ALA A 153 5.82 -16.40 -13.07
C ALA A 153 5.61 -15.61 -11.78
N VAL A 154 6.68 -15.44 -11.00
CA VAL A 154 6.66 -14.64 -9.78
C VAL A 154 7.48 -13.40 -10.02
N PHE A 155 6.89 -12.24 -9.74
CA PHE A 155 7.58 -10.96 -9.72
C PHE A 155 7.51 -10.37 -8.32
N ILE A 156 8.54 -9.61 -7.97
CA ILE A 156 8.65 -8.90 -6.70
C ILE A 156 8.75 -7.41 -7.01
N HIS A 157 7.87 -6.63 -6.43
CA HIS A 157 7.91 -5.18 -6.38
C HIS A 157 8.52 -4.76 -5.03
N ASP A 158 9.72 -4.19 -5.07
CA ASP A 158 10.42 -3.69 -3.90
C ASP A 158 10.99 -2.29 -4.17
N SER A 159 11.83 -1.78 -3.25
CA SER A 159 12.49 -0.48 -3.38
C SER A 159 13.29 -0.26 -4.68
N THR A 160 13.66 -1.33 -5.39
CA THR A 160 14.44 -1.28 -6.64
C THR A 160 13.55 -1.37 -7.89
N GLY A 161 12.24 -1.57 -7.71
CA GLY A 161 11.25 -1.75 -8.77
C GLY A 161 10.75 -3.18 -8.86
N ILE A 162 10.18 -3.54 -10.02
CA ILE A 162 9.64 -4.87 -10.27
C ILE A 162 10.73 -5.77 -10.88
N THR A 163 11.06 -6.85 -10.19
CA THR A 163 12.09 -7.82 -10.60
C THR A 163 11.58 -9.25 -10.51
N GLN A 164 12.25 -10.17 -11.19
CA GLN A 164 12.01 -11.61 -11.03
C GLN A 164 13.10 -12.17 -10.09
N PRO A 165 12.72 -12.81 -8.96
CA PRO A 165 13.64 -13.34 -7.95
C PRO A 165 14.27 -14.68 -8.35
#